data_AF-A0A948VD18-F1
#
_entry.id   AF-A0A948VD18-F1
#
_cell.length_a   1.000
_cell.length_b   1.000
_cell.length_c   1.000
_cell.angle_alpha   90.00
_cell.angle_beta   90.00
_cell.angle_gamma   90.00
#
_symmetry.space_group_name_H-M   'P 1'
#
loop_
_entity.id
_entity.type
_entity.pdbx_description
1 polymer ?
#
loop_
_entity_poly.entity_id
_entity_poly.type
_entity_poly.pdbx_seq_one_letter_code
_entity_poly.pdbx_strand_id
1 'polypeptide(L)'
;EVVHAGVVLYSREALLENGGTRSGDADWEIVCLLAGPEEDEPMDPLTMARNMLAKPGGTPCTYTAEQFAEAVWYWAARAAAMPEER
;
A
#
# COMPACT_ATOMS: atom_id res chain seq x y z
N GLU A 1 4.47 -19.82 -0.99
CA GLU A 1 5.91 -19.53 -1.10
C GLU A 1 6.06 -18.08 -1.54
N VAL A 2 7.01 -17.33 -0.98
CA VAL A 2 7.27 -15.95 -1.40
C VAL A 2 8.26 -16.00 -2.55
N VAL A 3 7.85 -15.50 -3.71
CA VAL A 3 8.68 -15.52 -4.94
C VAL A 3 8.83 -14.15 -5.58
N HIS A 4 8.00 -13.17 -5.18
CA HIS A 4 8.06 -11.79 -5.66
C HIS A 4 8.29 -10.81 -4.50
N ALA A 5 8.96 -9.70 -4.82
CA ALA A 5 9.19 -8.58 -3.92
C ALA A 5 8.87 -7.26 -4.63
N GLY A 6 7.74 -6.65 -4.26
CA GLY A 6 7.36 -5.31 -4.66
C GLY A 6 8.03 -4.25 -3.77
N VAL A 7 8.55 -3.19 -4.39
CA VAL A 7 9.16 -2.06 -3.69
C VAL A 7 8.31 -0.82 -3.91
N VAL A 8 7.68 -0.32 -2.84
CA VAL A 8 6.89 0.91 -2.89
C VAL A 8 7.79 2.08 -2.58
N LEU A 9 7.87 3.02 -3.52
CA LEU A 9 8.69 4.22 -3.42
C LEU A 9 7.81 5.46 -3.31
N TYR A 10 8.14 6.36 -2.39
CA TYR A 10 7.55 7.71 -2.34
C TYR A 10 8.56 8.73 -2.83
N SER A 11 8.09 9.73 -3.57
CA SER A 11 8.94 10.86 -3.98
C SER A 11 9.26 11.73 -2.77
N ARG A 12 10.31 12.55 -2.92
CA ARG A 12 10.67 13.61 -1.96
C ARG A 12 9.47 14.44 -1.53
N GLU A 13 8.61 14.84 -2.47
CA GLU A 13 7.46 15.69 -2.20
C GLU A 13 6.39 14.94 -1.40
N ALA A 14 6.06 13.71 -1.81
CA ALA A 14 5.05 12.89 -1.14
C ALA A 14 5.43 12.58 0.32
N LEU A 15 6.71 12.38 0.62
CA LEU A 15 7.21 12.15 1.98
C LEU A 15 7.07 13.36 2.91
N LEU A 16 6.99 14.57 2.36
CA LEU A 16 6.85 15.80 3.14
C LEU A 16 5.38 16.21 3.35
N GLU A 17 4.45 15.54 2.69
CA GLU A 17 3.02 15.75 2.91
C GLU A 17 2.64 15.38 4.35
N ASN A 18 1.58 16.03 4.87
CA ASN A 18 1.01 15.73 6.20
C ASN A 18 2.01 15.78 7.37
N GLY A 19 3.08 16.58 7.25
CA GLY A 19 4.11 16.71 8.30
C GLY A 19 5.09 15.53 8.36
N GLY A 20 5.19 14.75 7.28
CA GLY A 20 6.17 13.68 7.15
C GLY A 20 7.61 14.19 7.07
N THR A 21 8.54 13.23 7.14
CA THR A 21 9.99 13.49 7.12
C THR A 21 10.67 12.55 6.14
N ARG A 22 11.92 12.90 5.79
CA ARG A 22 12.75 12.16 4.85
C ARG A 22 13.93 11.53 5.58
N SER A 23 14.37 10.37 5.11
CA SER A 23 15.51 9.65 5.68
C SER A 23 16.84 10.00 5.00
N GLY A 24 16.82 10.64 3.83
CA GLY A 24 18.04 11.07 3.14
C GLY A 24 17.83 12.07 2.02
N ASP A 25 18.76 12.10 1.07
CA ASP A 25 18.79 13.08 -0.03
C ASP A 25 18.35 12.52 -1.39
N ALA A 26 17.98 11.24 -1.46
CA ALA A 26 17.49 10.60 -2.68
C ALA A 26 16.12 11.16 -3.12
N ASP A 27 15.86 11.15 -4.43
CA ASP A 27 14.58 11.65 -4.97
C ASP A 27 13.39 10.72 -4.67
N TRP A 28 13.67 9.45 -4.41
CA TRP A 28 12.70 8.44 -4.02
C TRP A 28 13.22 7.65 -2.82
N GLU A 29 12.35 7.36 -1.85
CA GLU A 29 12.67 6.52 -0.69
C GLU A 29 11.69 5.34 -0.58
N ILE A 30 12.19 4.20 -0.11
CA ILE A 30 11.39 3.00 0.10
C ILE A 30 10.51 3.20 1.33
N VAL A 31 9.20 3.04 1.17
CA VAL A 31 8.22 3.13 2.28
C VAL A 31 7.60 1.80 2.64
N CYS A 32 7.63 0.82 1.73
CA CYS A 32 7.09 -0.50 1.96
C CYS A 32 7.77 -1.53 1.06
N LEU A 33 7.98 -2.73 1.61
CA LEU A 33 8.37 -3.93 0.87
C LEU A 33 7.19 -4.90 0.93
N LEU A 34 6.70 -5.31 -0.23
CA LEU A 34 5.60 -6.24 -0.38
C LEU A 34 6.18 -7.58 -0.83
N ALA A 35 6.14 -8.57 0.05
CA ALA A 35 6.63 -9.91 -0.24
C ALA A 35 5.45 -10.86 -0.43
N GLY A 36 5.35 -11.47 -1.61
CA GLY A 36 4.18 -12.28 -1.97
C GLY A 36 4.46 -13.38 -2.98
N PRO A 37 3.49 -14.30 -3.17
CA PRO A 37 3.52 -15.27 -4.25
C PRO A 37 3.19 -14.65 -5.61
N GLU A 38 2.44 -13.54 -5.63
CA GLU A 38 1.97 -12.87 -6.85
C GLU A 38 2.72 -11.54 -7.05
N GLU A 39 3.03 -11.19 -8.30
CA GLU A 39 3.70 -9.93 -8.67
C GLU A 39 2.73 -8.75 -8.57
N ASP A 40 1.52 -8.90 -9.12
CA ASP A 40 0.49 -7.86 -9.20
C ASP A 40 -0.61 -8.08 -8.15
N GLU A 41 -0.24 -8.04 -6.86
CA GLU A 41 -1.21 -8.10 -5.77
C GLU A 41 -1.97 -6.76 -5.65
N PRO A 42 -3.32 -6.74 -5.73
CA PRO A 42 -4.08 -5.52 -5.58
C PRO A 42 -3.97 -4.98 -4.15
N MET A 43 -3.90 -3.65 -4.02
CA MET A 43 -3.87 -2.98 -2.71
C MET A 43 -5.08 -3.41 -1.85
N ASP A 44 -4.84 -3.60 -0.55
CA ASP A 44 -5.91 -3.94 0.40
C ASP A 44 -7.09 -2.94 0.29
N PRO A 45 -8.35 -3.40 0.21
CA PRO A 45 -9.51 -2.55 0.00
C PRO A 45 -9.71 -1.51 1.11
N LEU A 46 -9.34 -1.81 2.36
CA LEU A 46 -9.40 -0.84 3.45
C LEU A 46 -8.39 0.29 3.22
N THR A 47 -7.20 -0.03 2.72
CA THR A 47 -6.19 0.96 2.33
C THR A 47 -6.68 1.81 1.15
N MET A 48 -7.27 1.20 0.13
CA MET A 48 -7.88 1.92 -0.99
C MET A 48 -8.97 2.89 -0.52
N ALA A 49 -9.88 2.43 0.36
CA ALA A 49 -10.95 3.26 0.92
C ALA A 49 -10.40 4.43 1.74
N ARG A 50 -9.37 4.19 2.57
CA ARG A 50 -8.67 5.25 3.34
C ARG A 50 -8.09 6.31 2.41
N ASN A 51 -7.46 5.89 1.31
CA ASN A 51 -6.85 6.77 0.32
C ASN A 51 -7.90 7.58 -0.46
N MET A 52 -9.01 6.95 -0.91
CA MET A 52 -10.10 7.65 -1.59
C MET A 52 -10.77 8.72 -0.69
N LEU A 53 -10.88 8.44 0.60
CA LEU A 53 -11.48 9.34 1.59
C LEU A 53 -10.50 10.40 2.13
N ALA A 54 -9.25 10.42 1.65
CA ALA A 54 -8.18 11.28 2.15
C ALA A 54 -8.05 11.28 3.68
N LYS A 55 -8.22 10.09 4.29
CA LYS A 55 -8.09 9.92 5.75
C LYS A 55 -6.61 10.02 6.17
N PRO A 56 -6.31 10.49 7.39
CA PRO A 56 -4.94 10.57 7.88
C PRO A 56 -4.17 9.25 7.76
N GLY A 57 -2.88 9.34 7.40
CA GLY A 57 -2.01 8.17 7.17
C GLY A 57 -2.22 7.47 5.82
N GLY A 58 -3.13 7.96 4.97
CA GLY A 58 -3.27 7.54 3.57
C GLY A 58 -2.71 8.58 2.59
N THR A 59 -2.38 8.14 1.38
CA THR A 59 -2.05 9.02 0.26
C THR A 59 -3.31 9.21 -0.59
N PRO A 60 -3.83 10.44 -0.74
CA PRO A 60 -5.03 10.70 -1.53
C PRO A 60 -4.90 10.11 -2.94
N CYS A 61 -5.85 9.26 -3.33
CA CYS A 61 -5.80 8.57 -4.63
C CYS A 61 -7.22 8.28 -5.13
N THR A 62 -7.41 8.32 -6.45
CA THR A 62 -8.65 7.94 -7.11
C THR A 62 -8.46 6.59 -7.79
N TYR A 63 -9.36 5.64 -7.52
CA TYR A 63 -9.44 4.37 -8.22
C TYR A 63 -10.81 4.25 -8.89
N THR A 64 -10.88 3.47 -9.95
CA THR A 64 -12.15 3.11 -10.57
C THR A 64 -12.96 2.16 -9.68
N ALA A 65 -14.27 2.10 -9.90
CA ALA A 65 -15.12 1.13 -9.21
C ALA A 65 -14.70 -0.32 -9.51
N GLU A 66 -14.19 -0.58 -10.72
CA GLU A 66 -13.66 -1.88 -11.14
C GLU A 66 -12.43 -2.26 -10.32
N GLN A 67 -11.41 -1.40 -10.26
CA GLN A 67 -10.20 -1.66 -9.45
C GLN A 67 -10.52 -1.95 -7.99
N PHE A 68 -11.45 -1.18 -7.39
CA PHE A 68 -11.87 -1.41 -6.02
C PHE A 68 -12.63 -2.74 -5.85
N ALA A 69 -13.54 -3.07 -6.77
CA ALA A 69 -14.31 -4.31 -6.73
C ALA A 69 -13.42 -5.55 -6.94
N GLU A 70 -12.44 -5.49 -7.84
CA GLU A 70 -11.46 -6.54 -8.08
C GLU A 70 -10.58 -6.78 -6.84
N ALA A 71 -10.12 -5.70 -6.18
CA ALA A 71 -9.41 -5.81 -4.92
C ALA A 71 -10.27 -6.48 -3.85
N VAL A 72 -11.53 -6.06 -3.67
CA VAL A 72 -12.46 -6.69 -2.72
C VAL A 72 -12.63 -8.18 -3.02
N TRP A 73 -12.82 -8.54 -4.29
CA TRP A 73 -12.98 -9.94 -4.70
C TRP A 73 -11.72 -10.78 -4.46
N TYR A 74 -10.54 -10.24 -4.77
CA TYR A 74 -9.25 -10.88 -4.52
C TYR A 74 -9.04 -11.16 -3.03
N TRP A 75 -9.31 -10.17 -2.18
CA TRP A 75 -9.08 -10.26 -0.74
C TRP A 75 -10.18 -11.01 0.03
N ALA A 76 -11.37 -11.19 -0.54
CA ALA A 76 -12.45 -11.97 0.11
C ALA A 76 -12.08 -13.44 0.37
N ALA A 77 -11.11 -13.99 -0.37
CA ALA A 77 -10.60 -15.35 -0.19
C ALA A 77 -9.26 -15.42 0.56
N ARG A 78 -8.75 -14.30 1.07
CA ARG A 78 -7.41 -14.17 1.66
C ARG A 78 -7.48 -13.42 3.00
N ALA A 79 -6.50 -13.67 3.87
CA ALA A 79 -6.37 -12.93 5.12
C ALA A 79 -4.90 -12.75 5.45
N ALA A 80 -4.55 -11.62 6.06
CA ALA A 80 -3.22 -11.42 6.60
C ALA A 80 -3.01 -12.39 7.78
N ALA A 81 -1.87 -13.10 7.77
CA ALA A 81 -1.45 -13.85 8.94
C ALA A 81 -1.07 -12.86 10.04
N MET A 82 -1.88 -12.81 11.09
CA MET A 82 -1.52 -12.05 12.28
C MET A 82 -0.49 -12.86 13.07
N PRO A 83 0.59 -12.25 13.57
CA PRO A 83 1.46 -12.94 14.50
C PRO A 83 0.64 -13.38 15.72
N GLU A 84 0.92 -14.56 16.27
CA GLU A 84 0.40 -14.94 17.58
C GLU A 84 0.81 -13.86 18.60
N GLU A 85 -0.14 -13.46 19.45
CA GLU A 85 0.14 -12.58 20.58
C GLU A 85 1.28 -13.22 21.40
N ARG A 86 2.44 -12.53 21.43
CA ARG A 86 3.60 -12.92 22.23
C ARG A 86 3.47 -12.42 23.66
#